data_AF-D9UKA4-F1
#
_entry.id   AF-D9UKA4-F1
#
_cell.length_a   1.000
_cell.length_b   1.000
_cell.length_c   1.000
_cell.angle_alpha   90.00
_cell.angle_beta   90.00
_cell.angle_gamma   90.00
#
_symmetry.space_group_name_H-M   'P 1'
#
loop_
_entity.id
_entity.type
_entity.pdbx_description
1 polymer ?
#
loop_
_entity_poly.entity_id
_entity_poly.type
_entity_poly.pdbx_seq_one_letter_code
_entity_poly.pdbx_strand_id
1 'polypeptide(L)'
;MTSDGNSRPLAAIVGERLKEFREERGLRQADLAAAATAAGLGWGRSSIAALENGSRNIGVEELALLPFLISNAGGWDKEIIRPSDKIRVSSTHHMTGATFRDYVGKLFAPVGEEPGTRVHQRVKIPLGEVEESWMERATVKSAFDPELERARSAAITIAWFRALAALRPKDDRAAAFTRVHSGGDYELRRRVRERIPAMNIPDEVAEYDVLQWLAYFIWGSTFEDERDRRANERISETDRDVSRRGIQAVRGHVTREMIEELLAGAKQLKAPIEEAFAPVVKLWDDGPALGLWAKRSTITLSR
;
A
#
# COMPACT_ATOMS: atom_id res chain seq x y z
N MET A 1 13.45 35.30 -12.55
CA MET A 1 13.67 33.86 -12.29
C MET A 1 14.89 33.43 -13.06
N THR A 2 16.06 33.38 -12.41
CA THR A 2 17.27 32.82 -12.99
C THR A 2 17.05 31.31 -13.13
N SER A 3 17.04 30.79 -14.35
CA SER A 3 17.08 29.34 -14.53
C SER A 3 18.42 28.86 -13.97
N ASP A 4 18.40 28.19 -12.82
CA ASP A 4 19.56 27.46 -12.30
C ASP A 4 19.86 26.32 -13.29
N GLY A 5 20.58 26.65 -14.37
CA GLY A 5 20.82 25.81 -15.54
C GLY A 5 21.61 24.53 -15.24
N ASN A 6 22.02 24.34 -13.99
CA ASN A 6 22.81 23.19 -13.54
C ASN A 6 21.99 22.12 -12.78
N SER A 7 20.66 22.27 -12.73
CA SER A 7 19.80 21.25 -12.11
C SER A 7 19.57 20.05 -13.06
N ARG A 8 19.76 18.84 -12.55
CA ARG A 8 19.66 17.60 -13.34
C ARG A 8 18.52 16.71 -12.84
N PRO A 9 17.89 15.89 -13.70
CA PRO A 9 16.91 14.91 -13.27
C PRO A 9 17.49 13.99 -12.18
N LEU A 10 16.68 13.61 -11.20
CA LEU A 10 17.09 12.71 -10.10
C LEU A 10 17.75 11.43 -10.63
N ALA A 11 17.15 10.81 -11.65
CA ALA A 11 17.65 9.57 -12.23
C ALA A 11 19.07 9.71 -12.81
N ALA A 12 19.41 10.87 -13.39
CA ALA A 12 20.76 11.13 -13.91
C ALA A 12 21.80 11.26 -12.78
N ILE A 13 21.41 11.85 -11.63
CA ILE A 13 22.27 11.93 -10.44
C ILE A 13 22.50 10.54 -9.85
N VAL A 14 21.43 9.77 -9.66
CA VAL A 14 21.50 8.39 -9.16
C VAL A 14 22.33 7.52 -10.10
N GLY A 15 22.10 7.62 -11.41
CA GLY A 15 22.82 6.83 -12.42
C GLY A 15 24.32 7.09 -12.44
N GLU A 16 24.74 8.35 -12.40
CA GLU A 16 26.15 8.72 -12.29
C GLU A 16 26.78 8.14 -11.02
N ARG A 17 26.09 8.22 -9.88
CA ARG A 17 26.59 7.72 -8.59
C ARG A 17 26.65 6.19 -8.55
N LEU A 18 25.67 5.53 -9.16
CA LEU A 18 25.67 4.07 -9.29
C LEU A 18 26.81 3.60 -10.21
N LYS A 19 27.13 4.37 -11.27
CA LYS A 19 28.29 4.13 -12.13
C LYS A 19 29.61 4.29 -11.37
N GLU A 20 29.77 5.37 -10.61
CA GLU A 20 30.94 5.60 -9.73
C GLU A 20 31.12 4.43 -8.77
N PHE A 21 30.06 4.03 -8.05
CA PHE A 21 30.06 2.86 -7.17
C PHE A 21 30.53 1.60 -7.89
N ARG A 22 29.96 1.33 -9.07
CA ARG A 22 30.28 0.14 -9.87
C ARG A 22 31.76 0.12 -10.24
N GLU A 23 32.29 1.22 -10.74
CA GLU A 23 33.67 1.33 -11.22
C GLU A 23 34.67 1.22 -10.07
N GLU A 24 34.40 1.85 -8.93
CA GLU A 24 35.23 1.74 -7.72
C GLU A 24 35.30 0.32 -7.15
N ARG A 25 34.21 -0.46 -7.31
CA ARG A 25 34.16 -1.86 -6.87
C ARG A 25 34.62 -2.86 -7.92
N GLY A 26 35.02 -2.40 -9.12
CA GLY A 26 35.40 -3.29 -10.22
C GLY A 26 34.26 -4.17 -10.71
N LEU A 27 33.01 -3.77 -10.48
CA LEU A 27 31.81 -4.52 -10.85
C LEU A 27 31.47 -4.30 -12.32
N ARG A 28 30.88 -5.31 -12.95
CA ARG A 28 30.25 -5.20 -14.27
C ARG A 28 28.79 -4.78 -14.09
N GLN A 29 28.20 -4.24 -15.16
CA GLN A 29 26.75 -3.93 -15.16
C GLN A 29 25.89 -5.19 -14.94
N ALA A 30 26.38 -6.36 -15.35
CA ALA A 30 25.72 -7.64 -15.09
C ALA A 30 25.67 -7.99 -13.60
N ASP A 31 26.71 -7.64 -12.83
CA ASP A 31 26.76 -7.90 -11.39
C ASP A 31 25.75 -7.02 -10.65
N LEU A 32 25.64 -5.74 -11.04
CA LEU A 32 24.58 -4.87 -10.53
C LEU A 32 23.18 -5.33 -10.91
N ALA A 33 22.98 -5.85 -12.14
CA ALA A 33 21.69 -6.40 -12.54
C ALA A 33 21.31 -7.64 -11.71
N ALA A 34 22.28 -8.51 -11.40
CA ALA A 34 22.06 -9.64 -10.50
C ALA A 34 21.72 -9.18 -9.07
N ALA A 35 22.44 -8.19 -8.54
CA ALA A 35 22.16 -7.60 -7.21
C ALA A 35 20.77 -6.92 -7.17
N ALA A 36 20.38 -6.23 -8.25
CA ALA A 36 19.07 -5.62 -8.38
C ALA A 36 17.96 -6.68 -8.40
N THR A 37 18.15 -7.78 -9.13
CA THR A 37 17.22 -8.91 -9.15
C THR A 37 17.06 -9.52 -7.75
N ALA A 38 18.17 -9.69 -7.02
CA ALA A 38 18.15 -10.15 -5.64
C ALA A 38 17.45 -9.15 -4.67
N ALA A 39 17.40 -7.86 -5.05
CA ALA A 39 16.65 -6.82 -4.36
C ALA A 39 15.17 -6.74 -4.75
N GLY A 40 14.68 -7.63 -5.63
CA GLY A 40 13.31 -7.58 -6.15
C GLY A 40 13.10 -6.56 -7.27
N LEU A 41 14.16 -5.94 -7.78
CA LEU A 41 14.09 -5.02 -8.92
C LEU A 41 14.23 -5.80 -10.23
N GLY A 42 13.32 -5.57 -11.17
CA GLY A 42 13.38 -6.15 -12.52
C GLY A 42 14.45 -5.53 -13.44
N TRP A 43 15.60 -5.13 -12.89
CA TRP A 43 16.65 -4.45 -13.65
C TRP A 43 17.56 -5.44 -14.36
N GLY A 44 17.48 -5.47 -15.69
CA GLY A 44 18.49 -6.10 -16.53
C GLY A 44 19.70 -5.19 -16.76
N ARG A 45 20.73 -5.73 -17.43
CA ARG A 45 21.94 -4.99 -17.82
C ARG A 45 21.63 -3.71 -18.62
N SER A 46 20.66 -3.76 -19.52
CA SER A 46 20.20 -2.60 -20.30
C SER A 46 19.57 -1.52 -19.41
N SER A 47 18.82 -1.90 -18.37
CA SER A 47 18.25 -0.97 -17.39
C SER A 47 19.33 -0.26 -16.59
N ILE A 48 20.38 -0.98 -16.19
CA ILE A 48 21.56 -0.38 -15.52
C ILE A 48 22.25 0.60 -16.46
N ALA A 49 22.56 0.21 -17.70
CA ALA A 49 23.19 1.09 -18.67
C ALA A 49 22.37 2.36 -18.97
N ALA A 50 21.05 2.21 -19.10
CA ALA A 50 20.13 3.33 -19.32
C ALA A 50 19.93 4.22 -18.08
N LEU A 51 20.16 3.69 -16.87
CA LEU A 51 20.16 4.51 -15.67
C LEU A 51 21.49 5.27 -15.58
N GLU A 52 22.64 4.59 -15.75
CA GLU A 52 23.98 5.17 -15.70
C GLU A 52 24.21 6.30 -16.72
N ASN A 53 23.57 6.24 -17.88
CA ASN A 53 23.63 7.30 -18.89
C ASN A 53 22.56 8.40 -18.72
N GLY A 54 21.67 8.27 -17.73
CA GLY A 54 20.56 9.19 -17.47
C GLY A 54 19.42 9.17 -18.49
N SER A 55 19.32 8.15 -19.36
CA SER A 55 18.27 8.02 -20.37
C SER A 55 17.01 7.33 -19.85
N ARG A 56 17.05 6.78 -18.63
CA ARG A 56 15.95 6.12 -17.94
C ARG A 56 15.58 6.88 -16.66
N ASN A 57 14.29 7.00 -16.39
CA ASN A 57 13.77 7.51 -15.11
C ASN A 57 13.83 6.44 -14.01
N ILE A 58 13.86 6.88 -12.74
CA ILE A 58 13.81 6.01 -11.56
C ILE A 58 12.51 6.25 -10.79
N GLY A 59 11.81 5.18 -10.43
CA GLY A 59 10.60 5.23 -9.58
C GLY A 59 10.94 5.43 -8.09
N VAL A 60 9.92 5.69 -7.28
CA VAL A 60 10.08 5.87 -5.82
C VAL A 60 10.44 4.53 -5.16
N GLU A 61 9.80 3.46 -5.60
CA GLU A 61 10.03 2.08 -5.15
C GLU A 61 11.47 1.65 -5.44
N GLU A 62 11.95 1.98 -6.63
CA GLU A 62 13.31 1.67 -7.05
C GLU A 62 14.34 2.47 -6.26
N LEU A 63 14.08 3.75 -6.03
CA LEU A 63 14.91 4.62 -5.21
C LEU A 63 14.98 4.11 -3.75
N ALA A 64 13.86 3.62 -3.20
CA ALA A 64 13.79 3.06 -1.85
C ALA A 64 14.60 1.76 -1.70
N LEU A 65 14.72 0.96 -2.77
CA LEU A 65 15.46 -0.31 -2.78
C LEU A 65 16.96 -0.15 -3.11
N LEU A 66 17.43 1.03 -3.54
CA LEU A 66 18.84 1.26 -3.85
C LEU A 66 19.81 0.93 -2.70
N PRO A 67 19.54 1.28 -1.43
CA PRO A 67 20.43 0.91 -0.32
C PRO A 67 20.60 -0.61 -0.20
N PHE A 68 19.54 -1.38 -0.42
CA PHE A 68 19.58 -2.84 -0.38
C PHE A 68 20.38 -3.42 -1.56
N LEU A 69 20.17 -2.89 -2.77
CA LEU A 69 20.96 -3.24 -3.96
C LEU A 69 22.46 -3.00 -3.71
N ILE A 70 22.83 -1.81 -3.20
CA ILE A 70 24.22 -1.44 -2.95
C ILE A 70 24.83 -2.34 -1.87
N SER A 71 24.09 -2.62 -0.80
CA SER A 71 24.52 -3.55 0.25
C SER A 71 24.82 -4.94 -0.32
N ASN A 72 23.93 -5.49 -1.15
CA ASN A 72 24.12 -6.79 -1.80
C ASN A 72 25.29 -6.81 -2.79
N ALA A 73 25.62 -5.66 -3.39
CA ALA A 73 26.75 -5.48 -4.28
C ALA A 73 28.07 -5.18 -3.54
N GLY A 74 28.10 -5.34 -2.20
CA GLY A 74 29.30 -5.18 -1.37
C GLY A 74 29.35 -3.91 -0.52
N GLY A 75 28.26 -3.14 -0.46
CA GLY A 75 28.14 -1.90 0.31
C GLY A 75 28.87 -0.71 -0.33
N TRP A 76 28.55 0.51 0.08
CA TRP A 76 29.27 1.72 -0.33
C TRP A 76 29.18 2.75 0.80
N ASP A 77 30.29 3.41 1.10
CA ASP A 77 30.41 4.40 2.16
C ASP A 77 30.05 5.82 1.70
N LYS A 78 29.85 6.02 0.39
CA LYS A 78 29.45 7.30 -0.19
C LYS A 78 27.94 7.43 -0.35
N GLU A 79 27.50 8.67 -0.33
CA GLU A 79 26.09 9.01 -0.50
C GLU A 79 25.68 8.96 -1.97
N ILE A 80 24.58 8.26 -2.28
CA ILE A 80 23.97 8.24 -3.62
C ILE A 80 23.41 9.61 -4.01
N ILE A 81 22.98 10.42 -3.03
CA ILE A 81 22.51 11.79 -3.24
C ILE A 81 23.27 12.69 -2.27
N ARG A 82 24.16 13.54 -2.80
CA ARG A 82 24.95 14.47 -1.99
C ARG A 82 24.10 15.68 -1.60
N PRO A 83 24.29 16.27 -0.41
CA PRO A 83 23.58 17.48 0.02
C PRO A 83 23.63 18.63 -1.00
N SER A 84 24.75 18.75 -1.71
CA SER A 84 25.02 19.80 -2.70
C SER A 84 24.39 19.56 -4.08
N ASP A 85 23.88 18.36 -4.37
CA ASP A 85 23.34 18.04 -5.68
C ASP A 85 22.12 18.93 -6.00
N LYS A 86 22.03 19.44 -7.23
CA LYS A 86 20.89 20.26 -7.69
C LYS A 86 19.93 19.36 -8.46
N ILE A 87 18.85 18.95 -7.81
CA ILE A 87 17.89 17.98 -8.32
C ILE A 87 16.72 18.71 -8.96
N ARG A 88 16.37 18.29 -10.17
CA ARG A 88 15.12 18.64 -10.85
C ARG A 88 14.12 17.53 -10.62
N VAL A 89 13.08 17.80 -9.84
CA VAL A 89 12.00 16.83 -9.54
C VAL A 89 10.89 16.93 -10.58
N SER A 90 10.61 18.13 -11.08
CA SER A 90 9.70 18.38 -12.20
C SER A 90 10.22 19.52 -13.08
N SER A 91 9.50 19.86 -14.15
CA SER A 91 9.85 21.00 -15.02
C SER A 91 9.85 22.35 -14.30
N THR A 92 9.15 22.45 -13.16
CA THR A 92 9.00 23.69 -12.40
C THR A 92 9.57 23.60 -10.99
N HIS A 93 9.92 22.41 -10.51
CA HIS A 93 10.39 22.18 -9.15
C HIS A 93 11.83 21.67 -9.14
N HIS A 94 12.69 22.45 -8.48
CA HIS A 94 14.10 22.18 -8.28
C HIS A 94 14.38 22.22 -6.78
N MET A 95 15.26 21.37 -6.29
CA MET A 95 15.67 21.34 -4.89
C MET A 95 17.11 20.87 -4.74
N THR A 96 17.71 21.07 -3.59
CA THR A 96 19.03 20.51 -3.27
C THR A 96 18.90 19.05 -2.84
N GLY A 97 19.99 18.29 -2.89
CA GLY A 97 20.03 16.94 -2.35
C GLY A 97 19.76 16.90 -0.85
N ALA A 98 20.15 17.93 -0.11
CA ALA A 98 19.82 18.08 1.31
C ALA A 98 18.29 18.14 1.52
N THR A 99 17.62 19.02 0.77
CA THR A 99 16.15 19.17 0.82
C THR A 99 15.45 17.90 0.34
N PHE A 100 15.92 17.27 -0.74
CA PHE A 100 15.34 16.02 -1.24
C PHE A 100 15.44 14.89 -0.20
N ARG A 101 16.59 14.72 0.45
CA ARG A 101 16.77 13.71 1.51
C ARG A 101 15.87 13.96 2.71
N ASP A 102 15.69 15.23 3.09
CA ASP A 102 14.74 15.61 4.13
C ASP A 102 13.30 15.21 3.74
N TYR A 103 12.87 15.51 2.51
CA TYR A 103 11.56 15.09 2.00
C TYR A 103 11.40 13.57 1.94
N VAL A 104 12.40 12.84 1.45
CA VAL A 104 12.38 11.38 1.41
C VAL A 104 12.34 10.81 2.83
N GLY A 105 13.12 11.36 3.76
CA GLY A 105 13.05 11.01 5.17
C GLY A 105 11.65 11.22 5.73
N LYS A 106 10.97 12.31 5.36
CA LYS A 106 9.58 12.61 5.74
C LYS A 106 8.56 11.70 5.08
N LEU A 107 8.78 11.21 3.85
CA LEU A 107 7.91 10.23 3.22
C LEU A 107 7.91 8.88 3.96
N PHE A 108 9.01 8.56 4.63
CA PHE A 108 9.14 7.37 5.48
C PHE A 108 8.97 7.68 6.97
N ALA A 109 8.82 8.95 7.33
CA ALA A 109 8.39 9.33 8.66
C ALA A 109 6.89 9.08 8.76
N PRO A 110 6.37 8.75 9.95
CA PRO A 110 4.94 8.74 10.14
C PRO A 110 4.37 10.12 9.82
N VAL A 111 3.29 10.14 9.04
CA VAL A 111 2.57 11.38 8.72
C VAL A 111 1.95 11.87 10.04
N GLY A 112 2.54 12.91 10.65
CA GLY A 112 2.12 13.42 11.96
C GLY A 112 3.22 14.04 12.83
N GLU A 113 4.51 13.81 12.54
CA GLU A 113 5.60 14.42 13.32
C GLU A 113 6.13 15.72 12.70
N GLU A 114 6.01 16.84 13.43
CA GLU A 114 6.75 18.07 13.09
C GLU A 114 8.27 17.89 13.32
N PRO A 115 9.13 18.41 12.43
CA PRO A 115 10.56 18.16 12.49
C PRO A 115 11.23 19.02 13.58
N GLY A 116 11.39 18.45 14.78
CA GLY A 116 11.99 19.18 15.90
C GLY A 116 12.66 18.38 17.01
N THR A 117 12.57 17.04 17.08
CA THR A 117 13.12 16.32 18.25
C THR A 117 13.84 15.05 17.83
N ARG A 118 15.13 14.97 18.14
CA ARG A 118 16.00 13.82 17.82
C ARG A 118 16.37 13.09 19.11
N VAL A 119 16.42 11.76 19.00
CA VAL A 119 17.08 10.73 19.84
C VAL A 119 16.22 10.13 20.97
N HIS A 120 15.78 8.86 20.81
CA HIS A 120 16.44 7.71 21.44
C HIS A 120 16.06 6.36 20.81
N GLN A 121 17.08 5.51 20.70
CA GLN A 121 17.08 4.15 20.20
C GLN A 121 16.63 3.15 21.29
N ARG A 122 15.64 2.30 20.99
CA ARG A 122 15.55 0.87 21.38
C ARG A 122 14.30 0.24 20.77
N VAL A 123 14.50 -0.57 19.72
CA VAL A 123 13.43 -1.35 19.11
C VAL A 123 13.06 -2.51 20.03
N LYS A 124 11.94 -2.37 20.72
CA LYS A 124 10.97 -3.45 20.92
C LYS A 124 9.81 -3.13 19.99
N ILE A 125 9.31 -4.12 19.27
CA ILE A 125 8.12 -3.97 18.43
C ILE A 125 6.88 -4.22 19.30
N PRO A 126 6.06 -3.19 19.60
CA PRO A 126 4.65 -3.39 19.91
C PRO A 126 3.76 -2.85 18.78
N LEU A 127 2.55 -3.42 18.68
CA LEU A 127 1.49 -3.09 17.72
C LEU A 127 0.97 -1.64 17.89
N GLY A 128 1.76 -0.64 17.49
CA GLY A 128 1.41 0.79 17.56
C GLY A 128 1.28 1.50 16.21
N GLU A 129 1.72 0.90 15.10
CA GLU A 129 1.80 1.61 13.80
C GLU A 129 0.44 1.90 13.12
N VAL A 130 -0.67 1.43 13.69
CA VAL A 130 -2.02 1.79 13.24
C VAL A 130 -2.49 3.12 13.88
N GLU A 131 -1.79 3.65 14.89
CA GLU A 131 -2.28 4.75 15.74
C GLU A 131 -2.19 6.16 15.11
N GLU A 132 -1.22 6.46 14.23
CA GLU A 132 -0.96 7.86 13.83
C GLU A 132 -1.83 8.39 12.67
N SER A 133 -2.25 7.53 11.73
CA SER A 133 -3.09 7.93 10.57
C SER A 133 -4.51 8.40 10.95
N TRP A 134 -5.00 7.99 12.13
CA TRP A 134 -6.33 8.32 12.62
C TRP A 134 -6.36 9.57 13.49
N MET A 135 -5.24 9.90 14.16
CA MET A 135 -5.13 11.03 15.09
C MET A 135 -5.11 12.39 14.37
N GLU A 136 -4.57 12.51 13.15
CA GLU A 136 -4.57 13.78 12.41
C GLU A 136 -5.96 14.25 11.95
N ARG A 137 -6.90 13.32 11.72
CA ARG A 137 -8.28 13.65 11.31
C ARG A 137 -9.16 14.12 12.47
N ALA A 138 -8.72 13.96 13.71
CA ALA A 138 -9.46 14.35 14.92
C ALA A 138 -9.35 15.85 15.28
N THR A 139 -8.75 16.69 14.42
CA THR A 139 -8.72 18.15 14.62
C THR A 139 -10.09 18.83 14.52
N VAL A 140 -11.15 18.08 14.20
CA VAL A 140 -12.55 18.54 14.28
C VAL A 140 -13.35 17.63 15.22
N LYS A 141 -13.58 18.13 16.45
CA LYS A 141 -14.47 17.67 17.56
C LYS A 141 -13.81 16.94 18.73
N SER A 142 -14.07 17.51 19.91
CA SER A 142 -13.64 17.17 21.26
C SER A 142 -14.22 15.85 21.84
N ALA A 143 -14.12 14.72 21.13
CA ALA A 143 -14.60 13.44 21.65
C ALA A 143 -13.89 12.20 21.05
N PHE A 144 -12.63 12.33 20.62
CA PHE A 144 -11.86 11.16 20.19
C PHE A 144 -11.40 10.36 21.41
N ASP A 145 -11.94 9.16 21.59
CA ASP A 145 -11.50 8.18 22.58
C ASP A 145 -10.69 7.07 21.88
N PRO A 146 -9.35 7.06 22.00
CA PRO A 146 -8.50 6.06 21.35
C PRO A 146 -8.78 4.62 21.80
N GLU A 147 -9.28 4.41 23.02
CA GLU A 147 -9.62 3.06 23.49
C GLU A 147 -10.89 2.55 22.85
N LEU A 148 -11.90 3.41 22.71
CA LEU A 148 -13.15 3.08 22.01
C LEU A 148 -12.89 2.74 20.54
N GLU A 149 -12.09 3.54 19.84
CA GLU A 149 -11.77 3.29 18.43
C GLU A 149 -10.96 1.99 18.23
N ARG A 150 -10.05 1.67 19.16
CA ARG A 150 -9.37 0.36 19.17
C ARG A 150 -10.35 -0.79 19.38
N ALA A 151 -11.31 -0.64 20.29
CA ALA A 151 -12.34 -1.64 20.51
C ALA A 151 -13.23 -1.84 19.28
N ARG A 152 -13.63 -0.75 18.62
CA ARG A 152 -14.41 -0.76 17.37
C ARG A 152 -13.66 -1.46 16.24
N SER A 153 -12.43 -1.06 15.97
CA SER A 153 -11.58 -1.68 14.93
C SER A 153 -11.39 -3.20 15.15
N ALA A 154 -11.09 -3.60 16.38
CA ALA A 154 -10.96 -5.01 16.73
C ALA A 154 -12.28 -5.77 16.55
N ALA A 155 -13.40 -5.17 16.96
CA ALA A 155 -14.70 -5.81 16.88
C ALA A 155 -15.17 -6.02 15.44
N ILE A 156 -14.99 -5.02 14.57
CA ILE A 156 -15.25 -5.10 13.13
C ILE A 156 -14.47 -6.26 12.51
N THR A 157 -13.16 -6.29 12.77
CA THR A 157 -12.25 -7.30 12.22
C THR A 157 -12.71 -8.71 12.61
N ILE A 158 -13.06 -8.91 13.87
CA ILE A 158 -13.56 -10.20 14.37
C ILE A 158 -14.91 -10.56 13.75
N ALA A 159 -15.84 -9.62 13.61
CA ALA A 159 -17.13 -9.88 12.98
C ALA A 159 -16.97 -10.34 11.52
N TRP A 160 -16.09 -9.70 10.76
CA TRP A 160 -15.75 -10.14 9.41
C TRP A 160 -15.13 -11.54 9.38
N PHE A 161 -14.21 -11.85 10.28
CA PHE A 161 -13.65 -13.20 10.37
C PHE A 161 -14.71 -14.25 10.75
N ARG A 162 -15.68 -13.91 11.60
CA ARG A 162 -16.80 -14.80 11.91
C ARG A 162 -17.68 -15.04 10.69
N ALA A 163 -18.02 -13.99 9.95
CA ALA A 163 -18.75 -14.13 8.69
C ALA A 163 -17.98 -15.03 7.71
N LEU A 164 -16.65 -14.84 7.60
CA LEU A 164 -15.78 -15.67 6.76
C LEU A 164 -15.74 -17.13 7.19
N ALA A 165 -15.56 -17.41 8.48
CA ALA A 165 -15.56 -18.76 9.01
C ALA A 165 -16.91 -19.46 8.80
N ALA A 166 -18.03 -18.74 8.93
CA ALA A 166 -19.36 -19.28 8.70
C ALA A 166 -19.62 -19.59 7.21
N LEU A 167 -19.16 -18.71 6.32
CA LEU A 167 -19.38 -18.83 4.87
C LEU A 167 -18.39 -19.78 4.19
N ARG A 168 -17.18 -19.90 4.72
CA ARG A 168 -16.07 -20.68 4.16
C ARG A 168 -15.30 -21.44 5.25
N PRO A 169 -15.90 -22.45 5.89
CA PRO A 169 -15.31 -23.15 7.04
C PRO A 169 -14.03 -23.95 6.72
N LYS A 170 -13.66 -24.09 5.45
CA LYS A 170 -12.45 -24.82 4.99
C LYS A 170 -11.41 -23.92 4.31
N ASP A 171 -11.61 -22.60 4.31
CA ASP A 171 -10.70 -21.68 3.65
C ASP A 171 -9.67 -21.11 4.64
N ASP A 172 -8.53 -21.79 4.76
CA ASP A 172 -7.42 -21.40 5.66
C ASP A 172 -6.79 -20.05 5.28
N ARG A 173 -7.15 -19.50 4.12
CA ARG A 173 -6.63 -18.22 3.64
C ARG A 173 -7.15 -17.02 4.44
N ALA A 174 -8.15 -17.19 5.31
CA ALA A 174 -8.60 -16.15 6.24
C ALA A 174 -7.45 -15.48 7.01
N ALA A 175 -6.44 -16.26 7.41
CA ALA A 175 -5.25 -15.74 8.08
C ALA A 175 -4.42 -14.78 7.20
N ALA A 176 -4.41 -14.99 5.87
CA ALA A 176 -3.69 -14.14 4.92
C ALA A 176 -4.35 -12.75 4.74
N PHE A 177 -5.64 -12.62 5.00
CA PHE A 177 -6.38 -11.37 4.83
C PHE A 177 -6.02 -10.29 5.87
N THR A 178 -5.51 -10.68 7.05
CA THR A 178 -5.01 -9.75 8.10
C THR A 178 -3.93 -8.77 7.61
N ARG A 179 -3.35 -9.01 6.43
CA ARG A 179 -2.26 -8.21 5.85
C ARG A 179 -2.70 -7.34 4.67
N VAL A 180 -3.96 -7.45 4.24
CA VAL A 180 -4.46 -6.67 3.10
C VAL A 180 -4.63 -5.22 3.55
N HIS A 181 -3.71 -4.37 3.11
CA HIS A 181 -3.78 -2.95 3.35
C HIS A 181 -4.92 -2.33 2.54
N SER A 182 -5.63 -1.39 3.17
CA SER A 182 -6.70 -0.60 2.60
C SER A 182 -6.19 0.52 1.67
N GLY A 183 -5.11 0.28 0.91
CA GLY A 183 -4.75 1.14 -0.22
C GLY A 183 -5.77 0.93 -1.34
N GLY A 184 -6.42 1.99 -1.84
CA GLY A 184 -7.31 1.86 -2.97
C GLY A 184 -8.01 3.15 -3.38
N ASP A 185 -8.60 3.12 -4.57
CA ASP A 185 -9.37 4.22 -5.16
C ASP A 185 -10.62 4.51 -4.32
N TYR A 186 -10.57 5.59 -3.52
CA TYR A 186 -11.67 6.02 -2.64
C TYR A 186 -12.99 6.22 -3.40
N GLU A 187 -12.92 6.72 -4.62
CA GLU A 187 -14.10 7.03 -5.41
C GLU A 187 -14.78 5.77 -5.93
N LEU A 188 -14.01 4.73 -6.26
CA LEU A 188 -14.54 3.40 -6.54
C LEU A 188 -15.26 2.82 -5.31
N ARG A 189 -14.64 2.90 -4.12
CA ARG A 189 -15.23 2.39 -2.87
C ARG A 189 -16.57 3.07 -2.56
N ARG A 190 -16.61 4.41 -2.68
CA ARG A 190 -17.83 5.20 -2.50
C ARG A 190 -18.95 4.75 -3.45
N ARG A 191 -18.66 4.62 -4.75
CA ARG A 191 -19.66 4.17 -5.75
C ARG A 191 -20.15 2.75 -5.51
N VAL A 192 -19.26 1.85 -5.09
CA VAL A 192 -19.68 0.49 -4.76
C VAL A 192 -20.58 0.49 -3.52
N ARG A 193 -20.23 1.25 -2.47
CA ARG A 193 -21.07 1.42 -1.28
C ARG A 193 -22.47 1.92 -1.63
N GLU A 194 -22.57 2.97 -2.44
CA GLU A 194 -23.87 3.54 -2.87
C GLU A 194 -24.76 2.53 -3.63
N ARG A 195 -24.16 1.49 -4.22
CA ARG A 195 -24.86 0.47 -5.00
C ARG A 195 -25.13 -0.81 -4.21
N ILE A 196 -24.32 -1.12 -3.18
CA ILE A 196 -24.53 -2.30 -2.33
C ILE A 196 -25.84 -2.09 -1.55
N PRO A 197 -26.75 -3.10 -1.50
CA PRO A 197 -27.94 -3.01 -0.66
C PRO A 197 -27.56 -2.66 0.77
N ALA A 198 -28.25 -1.70 1.38
CA ALA A 198 -27.98 -1.29 2.76
C ALA A 198 -27.87 -2.54 3.65
N MET A 199 -26.67 -2.76 4.18
CA MET A 199 -26.38 -3.76 5.20
C MET A 199 -26.51 -3.07 6.55
N ASN A 200 -27.07 -3.76 7.55
CA ASN A 200 -27.14 -3.25 8.90
C ASN A 200 -25.76 -3.34 9.59
N ILE A 201 -24.84 -2.51 9.12
CA ILE A 201 -23.46 -2.38 9.59
C ILE A 201 -23.25 -0.89 9.91
N PRO A 202 -22.53 -0.51 10.98
CA PRO A 202 -22.34 0.90 11.29
C PRO A 202 -21.67 1.65 10.12
N ASP A 203 -22.09 2.88 9.87
CA ASP A 203 -21.68 3.64 8.69
C ASP A 203 -20.17 3.87 8.65
N GLU A 204 -19.53 4.00 9.81
CA GLU A 204 -18.07 4.16 9.96
C GLU A 204 -17.31 2.90 9.50
N VAL A 205 -17.95 1.73 9.56
CA VAL A 205 -17.40 0.44 9.10
C VAL A 205 -17.63 0.25 7.60
N ALA A 206 -18.76 0.74 7.11
CA ALA A 206 -19.15 0.62 5.71
C ALA A 206 -18.23 1.41 4.77
N GLU A 207 -17.53 2.43 5.26
CA GLU A 207 -16.66 3.30 4.46
C GLU A 207 -15.39 2.64 3.95
N TYR A 208 -14.74 1.82 4.78
CA TYR A 208 -13.35 1.45 4.50
C TYR A 208 -13.18 0.03 3.97
N ASP A 209 -14.01 -0.94 4.38
CA ASP A 209 -13.61 -2.35 4.20
C ASP A 209 -14.62 -3.26 3.50
N VAL A 210 -15.89 -2.85 3.33
CA VAL A 210 -16.95 -3.73 2.75
C VAL A 210 -16.56 -4.26 1.36
N LEU A 211 -15.98 -3.42 0.50
CA LEU A 211 -15.53 -3.83 -0.83
C LEU A 211 -14.50 -4.97 -0.76
N GLN A 212 -13.49 -4.81 0.10
CA GLN A 212 -12.38 -5.76 0.16
C GLN A 212 -12.81 -7.09 0.78
N TRP A 213 -13.65 -7.03 1.82
CA TRP A 213 -14.22 -8.23 2.40
C TRP A 213 -15.09 -8.96 1.39
N LEU A 214 -16.01 -8.27 0.71
CA LEU A 214 -16.87 -8.90 -0.31
C LEU A 214 -16.05 -9.50 -1.47
N ALA A 215 -15.04 -8.78 -1.96
CA ALA A 215 -14.12 -9.30 -2.96
C ALA A 215 -13.49 -10.61 -2.49
N TYR A 216 -13.07 -10.65 -1.24
CA TYR A 216 -12.48 -11.85 -0.65
C TYR A 216 -13.49 -12.99 -0.46
N PHE A 217 -14.71 -12.70 -0.01
CA PHE A 217 -15.77 -13.70 0.12
C PHE A 217 -16.12 -14.35 -1.21
N ILE A 218 -16.06 -13.60 -2.30
CA ILE A 218 -16.49 -14.05 -3.62
C ILE A 218 -15.31 -14.72 -4.34
N TRP A 219 -14.14 -14.07 -4.41
CA TRP A 219 -13.02 -14.52 -5.24
C TRP A 219 -11.86 -15.14 -4.44
N GLY A 220 -11.78 -14.92 -3.13
CA GLY A 220 -10.64 -15.37 -2.30
C GLY A 220 -9.36 -14.58 -2.52
N SER A 221 -9.46 -13.40 -3.12
CA SER A 221 -8.38 -12.44 -3.38
C SER A 221 -8.88 -11.01 -3.19
N THR A 222 -7.97 -10.02 -3.22
CA THR A 222 -8.36 -8.61 -3.18
C THR A 222 -9.07 -8.18 -4.46
N PHE A 223 -9.79 -7.06 -4.42
CA PHE A 223 -10.42 -6.51 -5.62
C PHE A 223 -9.38 -6.17 -6.70
N GLU A 224 -8.25 -5.57 -6.29
CA GLU A 224 -7.18 -5.15 -7.18
C GLU A 224 -6.48 -6.34 -7.83
N ASP A 225 -6.14 -7.37 -7.06
CA ASP A 225 -5.48 -8.58 -7.57
C ASP A 225 -6.38 -9.30 -8.57
N GLU A 226 -7.67 -9.45 -8.25
CA GLU A 226 -8.62 -10.12 -9.12
C GLU A 226 -8.86 -9.33 -10.41
N ARG A 227 -8.95 -8.00 -10.32
CA ARG A 227 -9.08 -7.12 -11.48
C ARG A 227 -7.88 -7.26 -12.39
N ASP A 228 -6.68 -7.19 -11.83
CA ASP A 228 -5.44 -7.24 -12.61
C ASP A 228 -5.24 -8.63 -13.22
N ARG A 229 -5.59 -9.72 -12.51
CA ARG A 229 -5.62 -11.08 -13.05
C ARG A 229 -6.53 -11.20 -14.27
N ARG A 230 -7.81 -10.83 -14.15
CA ARG A 230 -8.79 -10.91 -15.26
C ARG A 230 -8.44 -9.98 -16.42
N ALA A 231 -7.91 -8.80 -16.13
CA ALA A 231 -7.48 -7.87 -17.17
C ALA A 231 -6.31 -8.47 -17.97
N ASN A 232 -5.33 -9.06 -17.29
CA ASN A 232 -4.19 -9.72 -17.94
C ASN A 232 -4.63 -10.93 -18.77
N GLU A 233 -5.57 -11.73 -18.28
CA GLU A 233 -6.16 -12.85 -19.04
C GLU A 233 -6.76 -12.37 -20.36
N ARG A 234 -7.63 -11.36 -20.35
CA ARG A 234 -8.22 -10.80 -21.57
C ARG A 234 -7.20 -10.22 -22.53
N ILE A 235 -6.20 -9.51 -22.00
CA ILE A 235 -5.12 -8.97 -22.82
C ILE A 235 -4.36 -10.10 -23.52
N SER A 236 -4.06 -11.18 -22.79
CA SER A 236 -3.35 -12.34 -23.33
C SER A 236 -4.15 -13.07 -24.41
N GLU A 237 -5.48 -13.13 -24.29
CA GLU A 237 -6.37 -13.75 -25.28
C GLU A 237 -6.44 -12.98 -26.61
N THR A 238 -6.16 -11.68 -26.61
CA THR A 238 -6.35 -10.84 -27.81
C THR A 238 -5.18 -10.92 -28.80
N ASP A 239 -4.05 -11.56 -28.42
CA ASP A 239 -2.79 -11.70 -29.20
C ASP A 239 -2.37 -10.43 -29.96
N ARG A 240 -2.59 -9.27 -29.35
CA ARG A 240 -2.27 -7.95 -29.90
C ARG A 240 -1.37 -7.20 -28.95
N ASP A 241 -0.44 -6.44 -29.49
CA ASP A 241 0.31 -5.45 -28.71
C ASP A 241 -0.65 -4.33 -28.27
N VAL A 242 -1.16 -4.45 -27.04
CA VAL A 242 -2.17 -3.54 -26.50
C VAL A 242 -1.47 -2.29 -25.97
N SER A 243 -1.77 -1.14 -26.59
CA SER A 243 -1.30 0.15 -26.09
C SER A 243 -1.70 0.37 -24.62
N ARG A 244 -0.96 1.23 -23.89
CA ARG A 244 -1.30 1.60 -22.50
C ARG A 244 -2.77 2.04 -22.32
N ARG A 245 -3.33 2.74 -23.31
CA ARG A 245 -4.75 3.14 -23.31
C ARG A 245 -5.69 1.94 -23.45
N GLY A 246 -5.32 0.96 -24.27
CA GLY A 246 -6.07 -0.30 -24.40
C GLY A 246 -6.09 -1.10 -23.10
N ILE A 247 -4.95 -1.19 -22.39
CA ILE A 247 -4.86 -1.85 -21.08
C ILE A 247 -5.80 -1.17 -20.08
N GLN A 248 -5.80 0.16 -20.05
CA GLN A 248 -6.69 0.93 -19.17
C GLN A 248 -8.17 0.71 -19.52
N ALA A 249 -8.51 0.64 -20.82
CA ALA A 249 -9.86 0.35 -21.26
C ALA A 249 -10.30 -1.06 -20.80
N VAL A 250 -9.46 -2.08 -21.01
CA VAL A 250 -9.73 -3.46 -20.55
C VAL A 250 -9.95 -3.50 -19.04
N ARG A 251 -9.06 -2.88 -18.26
CA ARG A 251 -9.23 -2.75 -16.79
C ARG A 251 -10.56 -2.09 -16.43
N GLY A 252 -10.95 -1.02 -17.13
CA GLY A 252 -12.22 -0.35 -16.92
C GLY A 252 -13.46 -1.20 -17.23
N HIS A 253 -13.37 -2.13 -18.20
CA HIS A 253 -14.43 -3.12 -18.46
C HIS A 253 -14.49 -4.17 -17.36
N VAL A 254 -13.33 -4.75 -17.00
CA VAL A 254 -13.22 -5.74 -15.92
C VAL A 254 -13.74 -5.19 -14.58
N THR A 255 -13.36 -3.97 -14.21
CA THR A 255 -13.85 -3.32 -12.99
C THR A 255 -15.37 -3.24 -12.97
N ARG A 256 -16.03 -2.86 -14.07
CA ARG A 256 -17.49 -2.75 -14.12
C ARG A 256 -18.18 -4.09 -13.92
N GLU A 257 -17.70 -5.13 -14.56
CA GLU A 257 -18.25 -6.49 -14.41
C GLU A 257 -18.06 -7.03 -12.99
N MET A 258 -16.87 -6.81 -12.41
CA MET A 258 -16.59 -7.18 -11.03
C MET A 258 -17.48 -6.44 -10.03
N ILE A 259 -17.83 -5.18 -10.29
CA ILE A 259 -18.81 -4.46 -9.47
C ILE A 259 -20.17 -5.16 -9.53
N GLU A 260 -20.66 -5.55 -10.71
CA GLU A 260 -21.94 -6.27 -10.80
C GLU A 260 -21.91 -7.62 -10.05
N GLU A 261 -20.79 -8.35 -10.13
CA GLU A 261 -20.58 -9.58 -9.37
C GLU A 261 -20.58 -9.34 -7.86
N LEU A 262 -19.90 -8.29 -7.39
CA LEU A 262 -19.90 -7.88 -5.98
C LEU A 262 -21.32 -7.55 -5.50
N LEU A 263 -22.10 -6.84 -6.31
CA LEU A 263 -23.48 -6.48 -5.95
C LEU A 263 -24.38 -7.72 -5.85
N ALA A 264 -24.23 -8.65 -6.78
CA ALA A 264 -24.94 -9.92 -6.75
C ALA A 264 -24.55 -10.77 -5.53
N GLY A 265 -23.24 -10.86 -5.25
CA GLY A 265 -22.72 -11.59 -4.09
C GLY A 265 -23.09 -10.92 -2.77
N ALA A 266 -23.03 -9.59 -2.67
CA ALA A 266 -23.46 -8.83 -1.49
C ALA A 266 -24.91 -9.16 -1.08
N LYS A 267 -25.81 -9.30 -2.05
CA LYS A 267 -27.20 -9.69 -1.79
C LYS A 267 -27.30 -11.09 -1.16
N GLN A 268 -26.46 -12.03 -1.59
CA GLN A 268 -26.42 -13.39 -1.05
C GLN A 268 -25.76 -13.44 0.33
N LEU A 269 -24.72 -12.63 0.54
CA LEU A 269 -23.92 -12.57 1.76
C LEU A 269 -24.53 -11.67 2.84
N LYS A 270 -25.56 -10.89 2.51
CA LYS A 270 -26.17 -9.92 3.43
C LYS A 270 -26.57 -10.53 4.77
N ALA A 271 -27.40 -11.56 4.77
CA ALA A 271 -27.90 -12.18 6.00
C ALA A 271 -26.76 -12.74 6.91
N PRO A 272 -25.80 -13.53 6.41
CA PRO A 272 -24.71 -14.05 7.26
C PRO A 272 -23.76 -12.94 7.75
N ILE A 273 -23.55 -11.88 6.97
CA ILE A 273 -22.79 -10.71 7.43
C ILE A 273 -23.56 -10.00 8.54
N GLU A 274 -24.85 -9.71 8.36
CA GLU A 274 -25.68 -9.05 9.38
C GLU A 274 -25.76 -9.87 10.67
N GLU A 275 -25.85 -11.19 10.58
CA GLU A 275 -25.82 -12.08 11.75
C GLU A 275 -24.48 -11.98 12.50
N ALA A 276 -23.36 -11.99 11.77
CA ALA A 276 -22.03 -11.85 12.38
C ALA A 276 -21.79 -10.47 13.02
N PHE A 277 -22.40 -9.42 12.45
CA PHE A 277 -22.28 -8.04 12.93
C PHE A 277 -23.30 -7.66 14.01
N ALA A 278 -24.39 -8.42 14.17
CA ALA A 278 -25.45 -8.11 15.15
C ALA A 278 -24.93 -7.84 16.58
N PRO A 279 -23.95 -8.60 17.12
CA PRO A 279 -23.37 -8.29 18.44
C PRO A 279 -22.58 -6.98 18.47
N VAL A 280 -21.86 -6.66 17.38
CA VAL A 280 -21.05 -5.44 17.26
C VAL A 280 -21.96 -4.22 17.21
N VAL A 281 -23.01 -4.26 16.39
CA VAL A 281 -24.02 -3.19 16.29
C VAL A 281 -24.66 -2.92 17.64
N LYS A 282 -25.02 -3.96 18.40
CA LYS A 282 -25.62 -3.81 19.73
C LYS A 282 -24.69 -3.15 20.75
N LEU A 283 -23.38 -3.33 20.62
CA LEU A 283 -22.36 -2.87 21.57
C LEU A 283 -21.62 -1.62 21.08
N TRP A 284 -22.03 -1.03 19.95
CA TRP A 284 -21.23 -0.04 19.21
C TRP A 284 -20.88 1.22 20.02
N ASP A 285 -21.78 1.64 20.91
CA ASP A 285 -21.63 2.82 21.77
C ASP A 285 -21.15 2.46 23.19
N ASP A 286 -20.98 1.18 23.51
CA ASP A 286 -20.44 0.69 24.79
C ASP A 286 -19.03 0.15 24.59
N GLY A 287 -18.05 1.07 24.56
CA GLY A 287 -16.63 0.74 24.35
C GLY A 287 -16.10 -0.37 25.25
N PRO A 288 -16.31 -0.31 26.58
CA PRO A 288 -15.92 -1.39 27.48
C PRO A 288 -16.53 -2.75 27.12
N ALA A 289 -17.84 -2.81 26.83
CA ALA A 289 -18.49 -4.06 26.46
C ALA A 289 -18.03 -4.57 25.09
N LEU A 290 -17.80 -3.67 24.12
CA LEU A 290 -17.28 -3.99 22.80
C LEU A 290 -15.85 -4.55 22.88
N GLY A 291 -15.00 -3.93 23.70
CA GLY A 291 -13.65 -4.41 23.97
C GLY A 291 -13.63 -5.78 24.65
N LEU A 292 -14.53 -6.02 25.61
CA LEU A 292 -14.71 -7.33 26.24
C LEU A 292 -15.21 -8.38 25.24
N TRP A 293 -16.17 -8.02 24.38
CA TRP A 293 -16.66 -8.90 23.33
C TRP A 293 -15.54 -9.28 22.37
N ALA A 294 -14.73 -8.32 21.91
CA ALA A 294 -13.60 -8.57 21.03
C ALA A 294 -12.58 -9.52 21.68
N LYS A 295 -12.21 -9.28 22.94
CA LYS A 295 -11.28 -10.12 23.71
C LYS A 295 -11.79 -11.56 23.92
N ARG A 296 -13.10 -11.75 24.13
CA ARG A 296 -13.70 -13.09 24.30
C ARG A 296 -13.92 -13.81 22.96
N SER A 297 -13.98 -13.05 21.88
CA SER A 297 -14.28 -13.54 20.55
C SER A 297 -13.03 -13.88 19.74
N THR A 298 -11.85 -13.95 20.37
CA THR A 298 -10.61 -14.31 19.70
C THR A 298 -10.74 -15.67 19.03
N ILE A 299 -10.75 -15.67 17.70
CA ILE A 299 -10.82 -16.87 16.89
C ILE A 299 -9.42 -17.48 16.93
N THR A 300 -9.32 -18.72 17.42
CA THR A 300 -8.09 -19.49 17.24
C THR A 300 -8.08 -19.99 15.80
N LEU A 301 -7.38 -19.27 14.92
CA LEU A 301 -7.11 -19.76 13.57
C LEU A 301 -6.07 -20.88 13.71
N SER A 302 -6.49 -22.13 13.55
CA SER A 302 -5.56 -23.26 13.40
C SER A 302 -4.74 -23.03 12.13
N ARG A 303 -3.41 -23.03 12.26
CA ARG A 303 -2.49 -23.03 11.12
C ARG A 303 -2.44 -24.37 10.44
#